data_AF-A0A3D1BL86-F1
#
_entry.id   AF-A0A3D1BL86-F1
#
_cell.length_a   1.000
_cell.length_b   1.000
_cell.length_c   1.000
_cell.angle_alpha   90.00
_cell.angle_beta   90.00
_cell.angle_gamma   90.00
#
_symmetry.space_group_name_H-M   'P 1'
#
loop_
_entity.id
_entity.type
_entity.pdbx_description
1 polymer ?
#
loop_
_entity_poly.entity_id
_entity_poly.type
_entity_poly.pdbx_seq_one_letter_code
_entity_poly.pdbx_strand_id
1 'polypeptide(L)'
;MLILIIGGLALIFYETGLIHFFLNKEKLLHFLDSLGPAAFVGFIFLQVVQVVVAPIPGEVTGLLGGFLYGPLLGVVLSTIGLTIGSYIAFALSRAFGRPFVERIVDRAIIARFDYLLRHKGAFLVFLLFLIPGFPKDSLCYIIGLGHLSTMMLVVIGGTGRLPG
;
A
#
# COMPACT_ATOMS: atom_id res chain seq x y z
N MET A 1 19.90 -9.34 5.88
CA MET A 1 18.84 -10.35 5.68
C MET A 1 17.56 -9.77 5.06
N LEU A 2 16.94 -8.71 5.63
CA LEU A 2 15.69 -8.14 5.06
C LEU A 2 15.83 -7.60 3.61
N ILE A 3 16.99 -7.03 3.26
CA ILE A 3 17.29 -6.49 1.91
C ILE A 3 17.32 -7.58 0.85
N LEU A 4 17.83 -8.76 1.19
CA LEU A 4 17.82 -9.94 0.31
C LEU A 4 16.40 -10.52 0.16
N ILE A 5 15.57 -10.39 1.18
CA ILE A 5 14.17 -10.84 1.15
C ILE A 5 13.33 -9.89 0.27
N ILE A 6 13.50 -8.57 0.41
CA ILE A 6 12.76 -7.57 -0.39
C ILE A 6 13.25 -7.54 -1.84
N GLY A 7 14.58 -7.62 -2.05
CA GLY A 7 15.16 -7.75 -3.39
C GLY A 7 14.79 -9.08 -4.06
N GLY A 8 14.74 -10.18 -3.30
CA GLY A 8 14.26 -11.47 -3.76
C GLY A 8 12.78 -11.46 -4.10
N LEU A 9 11.94 -10.82 -3.28
CA LEU A 9 10.52 -10.61 -3.57
C LEU A 9 10.32 -9.77 -4.84
N ALA A 10 11.04 -8.66 -5.02
CA ALA A 10 10.95 -7.83 -6.23
C ALA A 10 11.38 -8.59 -7.51
N LEU A 11 12.42 -9.41 -7.45
CA LEU A 11 12.85 -10.28 -8.56
C LEU A 11 11.84 -11.39 -8.85
N ILE A 12 11.29 -12.03 -7.81
CA ILE A 12 10.21 -13.00 -7.94
C ILE A 12 8.98 -12.34 -8.57
N PHE A 13 8.62 -11.11 -8.20
CA PHE A 13 7.49 -10.37 -8.77
C PHE A 13 7.61 -10.12 -10.27
N TYR A 14 8.83 -9.83 -10.76
CA TYR A 14 9.09 -9.61 -12.18
C TYR A 14 9.02 -10.93 -12.98
N GLU A 15 9.52 -12.02 -12.40
CA GLU A 15 9.56 -13.35 -13.05
C GLU A 15 8.25 -14.15 -12.94
N THR A 16 7.43 -13.94 -11.90
CA THR A 16 6.25 -14.80 -11.61
C THR A 16 4.91 -14.28 -12.14
N GLY A 17 4.84 -13.06 -12.69
CA GLY A 17 3.58 -12.50 -13.17
C GLY A 17 2.59 -12.14 -12.04
N LEU A 18 3.11 -11.83 -10.85
CA LEU A 18 2.28 -11.55 -9.66
C LEU A 18 1.32 -10.36 -9.86
N ILE A 19 1.71 -9.34 -10.65
CA ILE A 19 0.82 -8.24 -11.02
C ILE A 19 -0.42 -8.77 -11.75
N HIS A 20 -0.23 -9.74 -12.65
CA HIS A 20 -1.31 -10.38 -13.38
C HIS A 20 -2.17 -11.28 -12.49
N PHE A 21 -1.61 -11.80 -11.39
CA PHE A 21 -2.35 -12.51 -10.34
C PHE A 21 -3.22 -11.53 -9.52
N PHE A 22 -2.68 -10.38 -9.11
CA PHE A 22 -3.42 -9.35 -8.38
C PHE A 22 -4.53 -8.70 -9.22
N LEU A 23 -4.34 -8.58 -10.54
CA LEU A 23 -5.35 -8.09 -11.47
C LEU A 23 -6.43 -9.15 -11.80
N ASN A 24 -6.16 -10.43 -11.56
CA ASN A 24 -7.08 -11.51 -11.90
C ASN A 24 -7.92 -11.93 -10.68
N LYS A 25 -9.11 -11.34 -10.58
CA LYS A 25 -10.09 -11.57 -9.50
C LYS A 25 -10.32 -13.05 -9.21
N GLU A 26 -10.48 -13.89 -10.23
CA GLU A 26 -10.80 -15.31 -10.06
C GLU A 26 -9.66 -16.05 -9.37
N LYS A 27 -8.40 -15.78 -9.74
CA LYS A 27 -7.24 -16.38 -9.09
C LYS A 27 -7.11 -15.93 -7.64
N LEU A 28 -7.40 -14.66 -7.34
CA LEU A 28 -7.35 -14.12 -6.00
C LEU A 28 -8.39 -14.76 -5.07
N LEU A 29 -9.63 -14.91 -5.58
CA LEU A 29 -10.72 -15.56 -4.88
C LEU A 29 -10.38 -17.03 -4.61
N HIS A 30 -9.92 -17.76 -5.63
CA HIS A 30 -9.57 -19.17 -5.51
C HIS A 30 -8.40 -19.40 -4.54
N PHE A 31 -7.46 -18.46 -4.46
CA PHE A 31 -6.38 -18.48 -3.46
C PHE A 31 -6.92 -18.26 -2.05
N LEU A 32 -7.76 -17.25 -1.85
CA LEU A 32 -8.35 -16.96 -0.54
C LEU A 32 -9.27 -18.09 -0.06
N ASP A 33 -10.05 -18.69 -0.97
CA ASP A 33 -10.88 -19.87 -0.67
C ASP A 33 -10.02 -21.07 -0.26
N SER A 34 -8.86 -21.26 -0.90
CA SER A 34 -7.94 -22.36 -0.55
C SER A 34 -7.34 -22.25 0.86
N LEU A 35 -7.36 -21.05 1.46
CA LEU A 35 -6.87 -20.80 2.82
C LEU A 35 -7.92 -21.13 3.90
N GLY A 36 -9.18 -21.34 3.52
CA GLY A 36 -10.26 -21.71 4.44
C GLY A 36 -10.37 -20.74 5.63
N PRO A 37 -10.33 -21.20 6.90
CA PRO A 37 -10.42 -20.33 8.08
C PRO A 37 -9.31 -19.27 8.18
N ALA A 38 -8.15 -19.48 7.53
CA ALA A 38 -7.04 -18.55 7.53
C ALA A 38 -7.16 -17.44 6.47
N ALA A 39 -8.24 -17.43 5.67
CA ALA A 39 -8.44 -16.47 4.59
C ALA A 39 -8.41 -15.01 5.06
N PHE A 40 -8.87 -14.72 6.29
CA PHE A 40 -8.77 -13.40 6.91
C PHE A 40 -7.33 -12.88 7.01
N VAL A 41 -6.41 -13.72 7.47
CA VAL A 41 -4.98 -13.39 7.60
C VAL A 41 -4.35 -13.29 6.22
N GLY A 42 -4.71 -14.21 5.31
CA GLY A 42 -4.28 -14.16 3.91
C GLY A 42 -4.67 -12.86 3.21
N PHE A 43 -5.89 -12.36 3.46
CA PHE A 43 -6.38 -11.12 2.90
C PHE A 43 -5.65 -9.89 3.46
N ILE A 44 -5.39 -9.84 4.77
CA ILE A 44 -4.55 -8.78 5.37
C ILE A 44 -3.14 -8.80 4.75
N PHE A 45 -2.54 -9.98 4.63
CA PHE A 45 -1.22 -10.13 4.04
C PHE A 45 -1.21 -9.69 2.58
N LEU A 46 -2.25 -10.02 1.82
CA LEU A 46 -2.43 -9.60 0.43
C LEU A 46 -2.46 -8.08 0.31
N GLN A 47 -3.21 -7.42 1.18
CA GLN A 47 -3.27 -5.95 1.24
C GLN A 47 -1.91 -5.34 1.59
N VAL A 48 -1.16 -5.92 2.53
CA VAL A 48 0.21 -5.47 2.86
C VAL A 48 1.12 -5.60 1.65
N VAL A 49 1.11 -6.78 1.01
CA VAL A 49 1.96 -7.10 -0.14
C VAL A 49 1.67 -6.17 -1.31
N GLN A 50 0.40 -5.83 -1.58
CA GLN A 50 0.10 -4.87 -2.63
C GLN A 50 0.75 -3.52 -2.32
N VAL A 51 0.56 -2.97 -1.12
CA VAL A 51 1.02 -1.60 -0.81
C VAL A 51 2.53 -1.50 -0.92
N VAL A 52 3.23 -2.57 -0.51
CA VAL A 52 4.69 -2.62 -0.52
C VAL A 52 5.22 -2.91 -1.92
N VAL A 53 4.68 -3.92 -2.62
CA VAL A 53 5.37 -4.49 -3.78
C VAL A 53 4.77 -4.07 -5.11
N ALA A 54 3.45 -3.91 -5.17
CA ALA A 54 2.77 -3.50 -6.38
C ALA A 54 1.80 -2.38 -6.00
N PRO A 55 2.22 -1.10 -6.06
CA PRO A 55 1.39 0.06 -5.71
C PRO A 55 0.22 0.20 -6.70
N ILE A 56 -0.70 -0.76 -6.60
CA ILE A 56 -1.95 -0.93 -7.30
C ILE A 56 -2.99 -0.21 -6.46
N PRO A 57 -3.99 0.47 -7.07
CA PRO A 57 -5.05 1.12 -6.32
C PRO A 57 -5.71 0.13 -5.36
N GLY A 58 -5.53 0.34 -4.05
CA GLY A 58 -6.06 -0.56 -3.02
C GLY A 58 -7.59 -0.63 -2.96
N GLU A 59 -8.26 0.26 -3.68
CA GLU A 59 -9.70 0.23 -3.93
C GLU A 59 -10.12 -1.06 -4.68
N VAL A 60 -9.28 -1.55 -5.60
CA VAL A 60 -9.57 -2.75 -6.40
C VAL A 60 -9.63 -3.99 -5.50
N THR A 61 -8.69 -4.13 -4.57
CA THR A 61 -8.62 -5.26 -3.64
C THR A 61 -9.50 -5.07 -2.42
N GLY A 62 -9.77 -3.83 -2.00
CA GLY A 62 -10.75 -3.49 -0.98
C GLY A 62 -12.16 -3.92 -1.37
N LEU A 63 -12.56 -3.70 -2.63
CA LEU A 63 -13.83 -4.18 -3.18
C LEU A 63 -13.94 -5.72 -3.14
N LEU A 64 -12.83 -6.44 -3.36
CA LEU A 64 -12.80 -7.90 -3.22
C LEU A 64 -12.99 -8.33 -1.76
N GLY A 65 -12.40 -7.62 -0.80
CA GLY A 65 -12.63 -7.84 0.62
C GLY A 65 -14.09 -7.64 1.02
N GLY A 66 -14.73 -6.59 0.50
CA GLY A 66 -16.16 -6.33 0.71
C GLY A 66 -17.05 -7.41 0.11
N PHE A 67 -16.67 -7.98 -1.04
CA PHE A 67 -17.38 -9.09 -1.68
C PHE A 67 -17.25 -10.40 -0.90
N LEU A 68 -16.05 -10.70 -0.37
CA LEU A 68 -15.75 -11.95 0.34
C LEU A 68 -16.25 -11.97 1.79
N TYR A 69 -16.01 -10.89 2.53
CA TYR A 69 -16.23 -10.85 3.98
C TYR A 69 -17.40 -9.94 4.37
N GLY A 70 -18.07 -9.34 3.39
CA GLY A 70 -19.09 -8.31 3.61
C GLY A 70 -18.48 -6.92 3.83
N PRO A 71 -19.30 -5.86 3.74
CA PRO A 71 -18.82 -4.47 3.72
C PRO A 71 -18.08 -4.08 5.01
N LEU A 72 -18.57 -4.48 6.18
CA LEU A 72 -17.95 -4.11 7.46
C LEU A 72 -16.60 -4.82 7.69
N LEU A 73 -16.56 -6.14 7.61
CA LEU A 73 -15.33 -6.91 7.83
C LEU A 73 -14.31 -6.66 6.72
N GLY A 74 -14.75 -6.54 5.46
CA GLY A 74 -13.89 -6.21 4.32
C GLY A 74 -13.18 -4.86 4.52
N VAL A 75 -13.89 -3.84 4.98
CA VAL A 75 -13.30 -2.52 5.30
C VAL A 75 -12.32 -2.63 6.46
N VAL A 76 -12.67 -3.31 7.55
CA VAL A 76 -11.78 -3.46 8.72
C VAL A 76 -10.48 -4.17 8.33
N LEU A 77 -10.57 -5.33 7.67
CA LEU A 77 -9.40 -6.12 7.28
C LEU A 77 -8.55 -5.37 6.24
N SER A 78 -9.18 -4.69 5.29
CA SER A 78 -8.47 -3.87 4.30
C SER A 78 -7.75 -2.72 4.98
N THR A 79 -8.42 -2.01 5.91
CA THR A 79 -7.82 -0.90 6.65
C THR A 79 -6.59 -1.38 7.43
N ILE A 80 -6.67 -2.53 8.10
CA ILE A 80 -5.55 -3.11 8.84
C ILE A 80 -4.37 -3.41 7.89
N GLY A 81 -4.63 -4.13 6.80
CA GLY A 81 -3.59 -4.49 5.83
C GLY A 81 -2.96 -3.28 5.13
N LEU A 82 -3.79 -2.33 4.70
CA LEU A 82 -3.33 -1.09 4.06
C LEU A 82 -2.51 -0.23 5.03
N THR A 83 -2.89 -0.17 6.31
CA THR A 83 -2.16 0.57 7.34
C THR A 83 -0.80 -0.07 7.59
N ILE A 84 -0.74 -1.39 7.76
CA ILE A 84 0.51 -2.12 7.95
C ILE A 84 1.42 -1.97 6.73
N GLY A 85 0.89 -2.15 5.51
CA GLY A 85 1.64 -1.98 4.27
C GLY A 85 2.20 -0.56 4.12
N SER A 86 1.41 0.45 4.49
CA SER A 86 1.84 1.85 4.44
C SER A 86 2.94 2.15 5.43
N TYR A 87 2.82 1.60 6.65
CA TYR A 87 3.86 1.69 7.66
C TYR A 87 5.17 1.07 7.14
N ILE A 88 5.10 -0.10 6.51
CA ILE A 88 6.28 -0.77 5.94
C ILE A 88 6.87 0.09 4.81
N ALA A 89 6.07 0.55 3.85
CA ALA A 89 6.52 1.41 2.75
C ALA A 89 7.23 2.68 3.26
N PHE A 90 6.64 3.33 4.28
CA PHE A 90 7.20 4.48 4.97
C PHE A 90 8.52 4.17 5.70
N ALA A 91 8.56 3.05 6.43
CA ALA A 91 9.76 2.63 7.15
C ALA A 91 10.90 2.29 6.19
N LEU A 92 10.59 1.64 5.06
CA LEU A 92 11.55 1.33 4.00
C LEU A 92 12.10 2.61 3.38
N SER A 93 11.25 3.58 3.01
CA SER A 93 11.75 4.83 2.44
C SER A 93 12.59 5.64 3.43
N ARG A 94 12.24 5.64 4.72
CA ARG A 94 13.05 6.29 5.76
C ARG A 94 14.40 5.59 5.99
N ALA A 95 14.45 4.26 5.89
CA ALA A 95 15.66 3.49 6.11
C ALA A 95 16.62 3.53 4.89
N PHE A 96 16.09 3.44 3.68
CA PHE A 96 16.89 3.36 2.44
C PHE A 96 17.04 4.69 1.71
N GLY A 97 16.26 5.71 2.08
CA GLY A 97 16.34 7.04 1.55
C GLY A 97 15.88 7.17 0.09
N ARG A 98 16.19 8.33 -0.49
CA ARG A 98 15.70 8.75 -1.82
C ARG A 98 16.08 7.82 -2.99
N PRO A 99 17.31 7.25 -3.05
CA PRO A 99 17.68 6.35 -4.15
C PRO A 99 16.82 5.09 -4.25
N PHE A 100 16.29 4.60 -3.13
CA PHE A 100 15.36 3.46 -3.12
C PHE A 100 13.99 3.86 -3.64
N VAL A 101 13.45 4.99 -3.19
CA VAL A 101 12.14 5.49 -3.64
C VAL A 101 12.15 5.79 -5.15
N GLU A 102 13.23 6.36 -5.69
CA GLU A 102 13.39 6.63 -7.13
C GLU A 102 13.43 5.37 -8.01
N ARG A 103 13.65 4.18 -7.44
CA ARG A 103 13.58 2.90 -8.16
C ARG A 103 12.18 2.30 -8.19
N ILE A 104 11.33 2.67 -7.24
CA ILE A 104 9.98 2.11 -7.08
C ILE A 104 8.93 3.07 -7.63
N VAL A 105 9.13 4.36 -7.42
CA VAL A 105 8.21 5.42 -7.81
C VAL A 105 8.86 6.25 -8.91
N ASP A 106 8.07 6.59 -9.93
CA ASP A 106 8.51 7.42 -11.03
C ASP A 106 9.05 8.77 -10.54
N ARG A 107 10.19 9.20 -11.09
CA ARG A 107 10.83 10.48 -10.76
C ARG A 107 9.89 11.67 -10.97
N ALA A 108 9.02 11.63 -11.99
CA ALA A 108 8.04 12.69 -12.24
C ALA A 108 7.03 12.81 -11.08
N ILE A 109 6.61 11.66 -10.53
CA ILE A 109 5.72 11.59 -9.39
C ILE A 109 6.42 12.16 -8.15
N ILE A 110 7.65 11.69 -7.86
CA ILE A 110 8.46 12.17 -6.72
C ILE A 110 8.62 13.70 -6.77
N ALA A 111 9.02 14.27 -7.91
CA ALA A 111 9.24 15.71 -8.05
C ALA A 111 7.98 16.55 -7.80
N ARG A 112 6.82 16.08 -8.31
CA ARG A 112 5.53 16.75 -8.11
C ARG A 112 5.14 16.77 -6.64
N PHE A 113 5.43 15.69 -5.91
CA PHE A 113 5.13 15.59 -4.48
C PHE A 113 6.12 16.31 -3.59
N ASP A 114 7.42 16.31 -3.90
CA ASP A 114 8.44 17.10 -3.18
C ASP A 114 8.05 18.59 -3.16
N TYR A 115 7.52 19.10 -4.29
CA TYR A 115 7.01 20.46 -4.39
C TYR A 115 5.78 20.70 -3.51
N LEU A 116 4.80 19.79 -3.53
CA LEU A 116 3.57 19.89 -2.75
C LEU A 116 3.82 19.82 -1.23
N LEU A 117 4.70 18.91 -0.81
CA LEU A 117 4.98 18.64 0.61
C LEU A 117 5.91 19.68 1.26
N ARG A 118 6.69 20.42 0.46
CA ARG A 118 7.56 21.52 0.95
C ARG A 118 6.79 22.65 1.65
N HIS A 119 5.51 22.83 1.38
CA HIS A 119 4.74 23.98 1.87
C HIS A 119 3.57 23.62 2.79
N LYS A 120 3.08 22.37 2.76
CA LYS A 120 1.99 21.90 3.63
C LYS A 120 2.25 20.46 4.04
N GLY A 121 2.79 20.26 5.24
CA GLY A 121 3.32 18.96 5.68
C GLY A 121 2.25 17.89 5.92
N ALA A 122 1.28 18.14 6.81
CA ALA A 122 0.35 17.08 7.25
C ALA A 122 -1.08 17.22 6.72
N PHE A 123 -1.61 18.44 6.72
CA PHE A 123 -2.97 18.71 6.25
C PHE A 123 -3.15 18.39 4.77
N LEU A 124 -2.12 18.66 3.95
CA LEU A 124 -2.16 18.31 2.53
C LEU A 124 -2.11 16.80 2.32
N VAL A 125 -1.26 16.09 3.08
CA VAL A 125 -1.21 14.62 3.04
C VAL A 125 -2.58 14.04 3.39
N PHE A 126 -3.24 14.55 4.42
CA PHE A 126 -4.60 14.14 4.75
C PHE A 126 -5.58 14.37 3.60
N LEU A 127 -5.55 15.56 3.00
CA LEU A 127 -6.42 15.89 1.86
C LEU A 127 -6.18 14.95 0.67
N LEU A 128 -4.93 14.61 0.38
CA LEU A 128 -4.55 13.69 -0.70
C LEU A 128 -5.02 12.27 -0.44
N PHE A 129 -5.03 11.83 0.82
CA PHE A 129 -5.59 10.52 1.20
C PHE A 129 -7.10 10.45 1.05
N LEU A 130 -7.82 11.57 1.21
CA LEU A 130 -9.27 11.63 1.00
C LEU A 130 -9.68 11.54 -0.47
N ILE A 131 -8.75 11.75 -1.42
CA ILE A 131 -9.07 11.69 -2.85
C ILE A 131 -9.15 10.21 -3.27
N PRO A 132 -10.32 9.72 -3.72
CA PRO A 132 -10.44 8.37 -4.27
C PRO A 132 -9.67 8.27 -5.60
N GLY A 133 -9.07 7.11 -5.87
CA GLY A 133 -8.24 6.86 -7.05
C GLY A 133 -6.84 7.47 -6.97
N PHE A 134 -6.51 8.17 -5.87
CA PHE A 134 -5.19 8.75 -5.68
C PHE A 134 -4.16 7.65 -5.37
N PRO A 135 -2.92 7.71 -5.90
CA PRO A 135 -1.88 6.72 -5.63
C PRO A 135 -1.31 6.90 -4.20
N LYS A 136 -2.13 6.56 -3.21
CA LYS A 136 -1.88 6.66 -1.78
C LYS A 136 -0.64 5.87 -1.35
N ASP A 137 -0.37 4.74 -2.01
CA ASP A 137 0.77 3.87 -1.69
C ASP A 137 2.10 4.49 -2.13
N SER A 138 2.17 5.07 -3.33
CA SER A 138 3.33 5.86 -3.77
C SER A 138 3.56 7.09 -2.88
N LEU A 139 2.47 7.70 -2.40
CA LEU A 139 2.56 8.80 -1.46
C LEU A 139 3.21 8.36 -0.13
N CYS A 140 2.92 7.16 0.38
CA CYS A 140 3.57 6.60 1.57
C CYS A 140 5.10 6.49 1.44
N TYR A 141 5.59 6.08 0.28
CA TYR A 141 7.03 6.04 0.01
C TYR A 141 7.64 7.45 0.05
N ILE A 142 6.99 8.43 -0.57
CA ILE A 142 7.52 9.79 -0.67
C ILE A 142 7.50 10.51 0.68
N ILE A 143 6.42 10.41 1.46
CA ILE A 143 6.34 11.06 2.77
C ILE A 143 7.34 10.48 3.79
N GLY A 144 7.79 9.24 3.62
CA GLY A 144 8.84 8.66 4.46
C GLY A 144 10.26 9.18 4.17
N LEU A 145 10.47 9.84 3.03
CA LEU A 145 11.67 10.67 2.80
C LEU A 145 11.64 11.99 3.57
N GLY A 146 10.44 12.41 4.01
CA GLY A 146 10.23 13.65 4.74
C GLY A 146 10.32 13.51 6.27
N HIS A 147 9.97 14.60 6.93
CA HIS A 147 10.00 14.72 8.40
C HIS A 147 8.69 14.31 9.09
N LEU A 148 7.70 13.80 8.35
CA LEU A 148 6.43 13.38 8.94
C LEU A 148 6.64 12.25 9.96
N SER A 149 5.85 12.25 11.04
CA SER A 149 5.93 11.20 12.04
C SER A 149 5.15 9.97 11.60
N THR A 150 5.61 8.79 12.02
CA THR A 150 4.94 7.53 11.70
C THR A 150 3.52 7.47 12.27
N MET A 151 3.28 8.10 13.42
CA MET A 151 1.93 8.21 13.99
C MET A 151 0.99 9.02 13.09
N MET A 152 1.49 10.08 12.47
CA MET A 152 0.69 10.90 11.58
C MET A 152 0.31 10.14 10.31
N LEU A 153 1.22 9.32 9.77
CA LEU A 153 0.92 8.37 8.70
C LEU A 153 -0.18 7.39 9.09
N VAL A 154 -0.10 6.78 10.27
CA VAL A 154 -1.09 5.78 10.70
C VAL A 154 -2.45 6.41 10.91
N VAL A 155 -2.51 7.60 11.53
CA VAL A 155 -3.77 8.31 11.76
C VAL A 155 -4.39 8.77 10.44
N ILE A 156 -3.61 9.44 9.59
CA ILE A 156 -4.09 9.95 8.29
C ILE A 156 -4.40 8.80 7.33
N GLY A 157 -3.52 7.81 7.23
CA GLY A 157 -3.67 6.68 6.33
C GLY A 157 -4.73 5.68 6.76
N GLY A 158 -4.98 5.56 8.06
CA GLY A 158 -6.11 4.80 8.59
C GLY A 158 -7.44 5.51 8.35
N THR A 159 -7.54 6.79 8.72
CA THR A 159 -8.80 7.56 8.60
C THR A 159 -9.14 7.97 7.16
N GLY A 160 -8.14 8.39 6.39
CA GLY A 160 -8.31 8.84 5.01
C GLY A 160 -8.61 7.71 4.02
N ARG A 161 -8.38 6.44 4.40
CA ARG A 161 -8.76 5.26 3.60
C ARG A 161 -10.10 4.65 3.98
N LEU A 162 -10.78 5.16 5.00
CA LEU A 162 -12.15 4.73 5.37
C LEU A 162 -13.22 5.03 4.31
N PRO A 163 -13.20 6.16 3.57
CA PRO A 163 -14.29 6.47 2.63
C PRO A 163 -14.24 5.67 1.31
N GLY A 164 -13.16 4.93 1.05
CA GLY A 164 -12.93 4.21 -0.21
C GLY A 164 -11.46 4.13 -0.60
#